data_AF-A0A821E8J6-F1
#
_entry.id   AF-A0A821E8J6-F1
#
_cell.length_a   1.000
_cell.length_b   1.000
_cell.length_c   1.000
_cell.angle_alpha   90.00
_cell.angle_beta   90.00
_cell.angle_gamma   90.00
#
_symmetry.space_group_name_H-M   'P 1'
#
loop_
_entity.id
_entity.type
_entity.pdbx_description
1 polymer ?
#
loop_
_entity_poly.entity_id
_entity_poly.type
_entity_poly.pdbx_seq_one_letter_code
_entity_poly.pdbx_strand_id
1 'polypeptide(L)'
;MMNGYYTNQDNALNEVRSIISQKTSDDLTKLMTNDDEVTKFIGNLNEIQHMETIKESLKENIKRLALQNLDKEPMLIHEKQKLVEVYEELNKTKDQYKLIQQQYEEQIGETNPEMIWVLLQTAASELERSTE
;
A
#
# COMPACT_ATOMS: atom_id res chain seq x y z
N MET A 1 29.01 13.52 -2.77
CA MET A 1 28.09 13.70 -3.93
C MET A 1 27.80 15.18 -4.25
N MET A 2 28.69 16.12 -3.92
CA MET A 2 28.46 17.56 -4.10
C MET A 2 29.26 18.19 -5.27
N ASN A 3 30.18 17.42 -5.90
CA ASN A 3 31.05 17.92 -6.98
C ASN A 3 30.41 17.87 -8.38
N GLY A 4 29.29 17.16 -8.57
CA GLY A 4 28.66 17.01 -9.90
C GLY A 4 27.73 18.15 -10.30
N TYR A 5 27.29 18.98 -9.34
CA TYR A 5 26.41 20.12 -9.62
C TYR A 5 27.19 21.35 -10.08
N TYR A 6 28.36 21.62 -9.47
CA TYR A 6 29.21 22.76 -9.85
C TYR A 6 29.84 22.58 -11.25
N THR A 7 30.29 21.36 -11.58
CA THR A 7 30.84 21.07 -12.91
C THR A 7 29.80 21.18 -14.03
N ASN A 8 28.53 20.84 -13.77
CA ASN A 8 27.46 21.02 -14.75
C ASN A 8 27.09 22.49 -14.95
N GLN A 9 27.12 23.31 -13.89
CA GLN A 9 26.80 24.73 -13.99
C GLN A 9 27.86 25.51 -14.78
N ASP A 10 29.14 25.19 -14.58
CA ASP A 10 30.23 25.78 -15.36
C ASP A 10 30.17 25.36 -16.84
N ASN A 11 29.79 24.12 -17.14
CA ASN A 11 29.62 23.65 -18.51
C ASN A 11 28.45 24.33 -19.22
N ALA A 12 27.29 24.46 -18.56
CA ALA A 12 26.13 25.14 -19.13
C ALA A 12 26.40 26.65 -19.38
N LEU A 13 27.09 27.31 -18.45
CA LEU A 13 27.52 28.71 -18.63
C LEU A 13 28.50 28.88 -19.80
N ASN A 14 29.39 27.90 -20.00
CA ASN A 14 30.33 27.92 -21.12
C ASN A 14 29.63 27.62 -22.46
N GLU A 15 28.64 26.74 -22.49
CA GLU A 15 27.81 26.46 -23.67
C GLU A 15 26.98 27.70 -24.07
N VAL A 16 26.32 28.34 -23.10
CA VAL A 16 25.59 29.60 -23.32
C VAL A 16 26.52 30.71 -23.83
N ARG A 17 27.71 30.87 -23.24
CA ARG A 17 28.72 31.84 -23.72
C ARG A 17 29.20 31.55 -25.15
N SER A 18 29.35 30.28 -25.50
CA SER A 18 29.72 29.86 -26.86
C SER A 18 28.62 30.17 -27.87
N ILE A 19 27.35 29.94 -27.52
CA ILE A 19 26.21 30.23 -28.39
C ILE A 19 26.02 31.75 -28.56
N ILE A 20 26.21 32.53 -27.49
CA ILE A 20 26.13 34.01 -27.53
C ILE A 20 27.26 34.60 -28.38
N SER A 21 28.49 34.07 -28.31
CA SER A 21 29.62 34.58 -29.10
C SER A 21 29.51 34.31 -30.60
N GLN A 22 28.68 33.34 -31.00
CA GLN A 22 28.41 33.00 -32.40
C GLN A 22 27.24 33.82 -33.00
N LYS A 23 26.52 34.63 -32.22
CA LYS A 23 25.43 35.48 -32.71
C LYS A 23 25.95 36.79 -33.30
N THR A 24 25.24 37.30 -34.30
CA THR A 24 25.52 38.59 -34.93
C THR A 24 25.16 39.76 -33.99
N SER A 25 25.79 40.91 -34.23
CA SER A 25 25.56 42.13 -33.43
C SER A 25 24.08 42.53 -33.37
N ASP A 26 23.33 42.34 -34.45
CA ASP A 26 21.90 42.63 -34.50
C ASP A 26 21.06 41.69 -33.63
N ASP A 27 21.42 40.39 -33.58
CA ASP A 27 20.74 39.40 -32.74
C ASP A 27 21.04 39.60 -31.26
N LEU A 28 22.26 40.02 -30.92
CA LEU A 28 22.63 40.40 -29.56
C LEU A 28 21.89 41.67 -29.11
N THR A 29 21.71 42.64 -30.02
CA THR A 29 20.96 43.86 -29.72
C THR A 29 19.47 43.55 -29.49
N LYS A 30 18.89 42.63 -30.26
CA LYS A 30 17.52 42.14 -30.05
C LYS A 30 17.36 41.40 -28.71
N LEU A 31 18.30 40.52 -28.38
CA LEU A 31 18.35 39.84 -27.07
C LEU A 31 18.49 40.83 -25.91
N MET A 32 19.25 41.91 -26.06
CA MET A 32 19.37 42.94 -25.02
C MET A 32 18.12 43.82 -24.87
N THR A 33 17.29 43.91 -25.91
CA THR A 33 16.15 44.84 -25.96
C THR A 33 14.82 44.16 -25.65
N ASN A 34 14.73 42.83 -25.82
CA ASN A 34 13.47 42.10 -25.68
C ASN A 34 13.60 40.86 -24.78
N ASP A 35 13.01 40.94 -23.59
CA ASP A 35 12.97 39.85 -22.60
C ASP A 35 12.25 38.59 -23.10
N ASP A 36 11.30 38.72 -24.03
CA ASP A 36 10.63 37.56 -24.64
C ASP A 36 11.58 36.77 -25.55
N GLU A 37 12.51 37.44 -26.22
CA GLU A 37 13.52 36.77 -27.05
C GLU A 37 14.57 36.08 -26.18
N VAL A 38 14.91 36.68 -25.03
CA VAL A 38 15.76 36.04 -24.02
C VAL A 38 15.10 34.79 -23.45
N THR A 39 13.80 34.86 -23.16
CA THR A 39 13.04 33.71 -22.65
C THR A 39 12.96 32.58 -23.68
N LYS A 40 12.75 32.91 -24.96
CA LYS A 40 12.79 31.93 -26.06
C LYS A 40 14.19 31.34 -26.24
N PHE A 41 15.22 32.17 -26.14
CA PHE A 41 16.61 31.72 -26.25
C PHE A 41 16.97 30.74 -25.13
N ILE A 42 16.61 31.07 -23.88
CA ILE A 42 16.77 30.20 -22.71
C ILE A 42 15.97 28.91 -22.88
N GLY A 43 14.72 28.98 -23.35
CA GLY A 43 13.89 27.81 -23.63
C GLY A 43 14.43 26.88 -24.72
N ASN A 44 15.28 27.40 -25.61
CA ASN A 44 15.94 26.64 -26.67
C ASN A 44 17.29 26.03 -26.25
N LEU A 45 17.75 26.28 -25.03
CA LEU A 45 18.96 25.65 -24.52
C LEU A 45 18.75 24.14 -24.34
N ASN A 46 19.74 23.37 -24.74
CA ASN A 46 19.69 21.91 -24.75
C ASN A 46 19.37 21.35 -23.36
N GLU A 47 19.92 21.94 -22.29
CA GLU A 47 19.67 21.48 -20.93
C GLU A 47 18.22 21.70 -20.50
N ILE A 48 17.61 22.81 -20.91
CA ILE A 48 16.21 23.14 -20.58
C ILE A 48 15.25 22.27 -21.39
N GLN A 49 15.52 22.04 -22.68
CA GLN A 49 14.74 21.11 -23.49
C GLN A 49 14.86 19.67 -22.99
N HIS A 50 16.05 19.25 -22.56
CA HIS A 50 16.27 17.94 -21.96
C HIS A 50 15.50 17.80 -20.64
N MET A 51 15.54 18.83 -19.79
CA MET A 51 14.77 18.87 -18.55
C MET A 51 13.26 18.83 -18.80
N GLU A 52 12.75 19.55 -19.80
CA GLU A 52 11.33 19.53 -20.15
C GLU A 52 10.92 18.15 -20.71
N THR A 53 11.77 17.50 -21.49
CA THR A 53 11.55 16.13 -21.98
C THR A 53 11.48 15.12 -20.82
N ILE A 54 12.40 15.22 -19.85
CA ILE A 54 12.38 14.38 -18.65
C ILE A 54 11.09 14.62 -17.86
N LYS A 55 10.70 15.88 -17.69
CA LYS A 55 9.47 16.27 -16.98
C LYS A 55 8.22 15.72 -17.66
N GLU A 56 8.17 15.76 -18.99
CA GLU A 56 7.04 15.23 -19.77
C GLU A 56 6.97 13.70 -19.65
N SER A 57 8.11 13.00 -19.81
CA SER A 57 8.20 11.56 -19.57
C SER A 57 7.80 11.18 -18.14
N LEU A 58 8.22 11.96 -17.13
CA LEU A 58 7.84 11.75 -15.74
C LEU A 58 6.33 11.95 -15.53
N LYS A 59 5.74 12.98 -16.14
CA LYS A 59 4.28 13.19 -16.12
C LYS A 59 3.53 12.02 -16.72
N GLU A 60 3.98 11.50 -17.87
CA GLU A 60 3.38 10.31 -18.49
C GLU A 60 3.49 9.08 -17.58
N ASN A 61 4.65 8.89 -16.96
CA ASN A 61 4.88 7.79 -16.01
C ASN A 61 3.97 7.93 -14.77
N ILE A 62 3.86 9.12 -14.19
CA ILE A 62 2.95 9.40 -13.07
C ILE A 62 1.51 9.11 -13.48
N LYS A 63 1.08 9.58 -14.67
CA LYS A 63 -0.27 9.34 -15.18
C LYS A 63 -0.54 7.84 -15.34
N ARG A 64 0.41 7.09 -15.90
CA ARG A 64 0.31 5.63 -16.05
C ARG A 64 0.19 4.93 -14.69
N LEU A 65 1.03 5.32 -13.72
CA LEU A 65 0.97 4.76 -12.36
C LEU A 65 -0.34 5.11 -11.65
N ALA A 66 -0.83 6.34 -11.80
CA ALA A 66 -2.11 6.75 -11.24
C ALA A 66 -3.27 5.94 -11.82
N LEU A 67 -3.28 5.70 -13.13
CA LEU A 67 -4.29 4.84 -13.78
C LEU A 67 -4.21 3.40 -13.26
N GLN A 68 -3.01 2.83 -13.16
CA GLN A 68 -2.84 1.49 -12.60
C GLN A 68 -3.27 1.39 -11.13
N ASN A 69 -3.04 2.44 -10.35
CA ASN A 69 -3.48 2.48 -8.95
C ASN A 69 -5.01 2.55 -8.87
N LEU A 70 -5.63 3.38 -9.73
CA LEU A 70 -7.08 3.50 -9.83
C LEU A 70 -7.74 2.16 -10.22
N ASP A 71 -7.09 1.38 -11.09
CA ASP A 71 -7.58 0.05 -11.49
C ASP A 71 -7.39 -1.01 -10.38
N LYS A 72 -6.31 -0.91 -9.60
CA LYS A 72 -5.99 -1.87 -8.53
C LYS A 72 -6.76 -1.65 -7.24
N GLU A 73 -7.11 -0.40 -6.94
CA GLU A 73 -7.88 -0.04 -5.76
C GLU A 73 -9.22 -0.81 -5.64
N PRO A 74 -10.08 -0.91 -6.67
CA PRO A 74 -11.32 -1.67 -6.58
C PRO A 74 -11.06 -3.17 -6.44
N MET A 75 -10.02 -3.71 -7.07
CA MET A 75 -9.63 -5.12 -6.89
C MET A 75 -9.22 -5.40 -5.45
N LEU A 76 -8.46 -4.49 -4.83
CA LEU A 76 -8.03 -4.61 -3.45
C LEU A 76 -9.21 -4.52 -2.47
N ILE A 77 -10.15 -3.61 -2.72
CA ILE A 77 -11.37 -3.49 -1.91
C ILE A 77 -12.21 -4.77 -2.01
N HIS A 78 -12.40 -5.30 -3.23
CA HIS A 78 -13.16 -6.53 -3.46
C HIS A 78 -12.54 -7.74 -2.76
N GLU A 79 -11.23 -7.95 -2.88
CA GLU A 79 -10.55 -9.05 -2.20
C GLU A 79 -10.54 -8.88 -0.67
N LYS A 80 -10.46 -7.64 -0.16
CA LYS A 80 -10.63 -7.38 1.28
C LYS A 80 -12.05 -7.72 1.75
N GLN A 81 -13.08 -7.39 0.98
CA GLN A 81 -14.46 -7.73 1.32
C GLN A 81 -14.67 -9.24 1.38
N LYS A 82 -14.21 -9.97 0.36
CA LYS A 82 -14.22 -11.45 0.40
C LYS A 82 -13.50 -12.01 1.61
N LEU A 83 -12.34 -11.45 1.96
CA LEU A 83 -11.58 -11.91 3.12
C LEU A 83 -12.36 -11.69 4.42
N VAL A 84 -13.05 -10.56 4.56
CA VAL A 84 -13.92 -10.28 5.71
C VAL A 84 -15.08 -11.29 5.76
N GLU A 85 -15.74 -11.55 4.63
CA GLU A 85 -16.83 -12.54 4.56
C GLU A 85 -16.37 -13.94 5.00
N VAL A 86 -15.24 -14.42 4.46
CA VAL A 86 -14.66 -15.72 4.84
C VAL A 86 -14.26 -15.74 6.31
N TYR A 87 -13.72 -14.64 6.84
CA TYR A 87 -13.35 -14.55 8.24
C TYR A 87 -14.59 -14.59 9.16
N GLU A 88 -15.67 -13.93 8.77
CA GLU A 88 -16.94 -13.98 9.50
C GLU A 88 -17.55 -15.38 9.50
N GLU A 89 -17.54 -16.08 8.36
CA GLU A 89 -17.99 -17.48 8.26
C GLU A 89 -17.15 -18.41 9.13
N LEU A 90 -15.82 -18.24 9.11
CA LEU A 90 -14.92 -18.99 9.96
C LEU A 90 -15.22 -18.75 11.44
N ASN A 91 -15.45 -17.50 11.83
CA ASN A 91 -15.73 -17.18 13.23
C ASN A 91 -17.08 -17.76 13.68
N LYS A 92 -18.11 -17.71 12.84
CA LYS A 92 -19.40 -18.39 13.11
C LYS A 92 -19.21 -19.89 13.30
N THR A 93 -18.45 -20.53 12.42
CA THR A 93 -18.17 -21.98 12.50
C THR A 93 -17.39 -22.32 13.76
N LYS A 94 -16.42 -21.48 14.14
CA LYS A 94 -15.64 -21.62 15.37
C LYS A 94 -16.51 -21.50 16.62
N ASP A 95 -17.42 -20.54 16.64
CA ASP A 95 -18.33 -20.36 17.78
C ASP A 95 -19.33 -21.52 17.89
N GLN A 96 -19.84 -22.03 16.76
CA GLN A 96 -20.63 -23.26 16.72
C GLN A 96 -19.84 -24.47 17.24
N TYR A 97 -18.59 -24.63 16.81
CA TYR A 97 -17.72 -25.71 17.28
C TYR A 97 -17.50 -25.64 18.79
N LYS A 98 -17.22 -24.44 19.34
CA LYS A 98 -17.08 -24.24 20.79
C LYS A 98 -18.35 -24.60 21.55
N LEU A 99 -19.52 -24.22 21.03
CA LEU A 99 -20.80 -24.56 21.65
C LEU A 99 -21.01 -26.08 21.68
N ILE A 100 -20.74 -26.76 20.57
CA ILE A 100 -20.84 -28.23 20.48
C ILE A 100 -19.85 -28.90 21.43
N GLN A 101 -18.61 -28.38 21.50
CA GLN A 101 -17.60 -28.88 22.42
C GLN A 101 -18.05 -28.73 23.87
N GLN A 102 -18.61 -27.58 24.25
CA GLN A 102 -19.13 -27.37 25.60
C GLN A 102 -20.28 -28.33 25.92
N GLN A 103 -21.23 -28.52 25.00
CA GLN A 103 -22.33 -29.49 25.18
C GLN A 103 -21.79 -30.92 25.34
N TYR A 104 -20.74 -31.27 24.59
CA TYR A 104 -20.11 -32.58 24.68
C TYR A 104 -19.37 -32.76 26.01
N GLU A 105 -18.68 -31.73 26.50
CA GLU A 105 -18.03 -31.73 27.82
C GLU A 105 -19.07 -31.83 28.96
N GLU A 106 -20.20 -31.13 28.86
CA GLU A 106 -21.32 -31.24 29.82
C GLU A 106 -21.92 -32.65 29.82
N GLN A 107 -22.19 -33.23 28.65
CA GLN A 107 -22.71 -34.59 28.54
C GLN A 107 -21.74 -35.65 29.09
N ILE A 108 -20.44 -35.51 28.82
CA ILE A 108 -19.42 -36.39 29.40
C ILE A 108 -19.34 -36.21 30.92
N GLY A 109 -19.50 -34.99 31.42
CA GLY A 109 -19.57 -34.72 32.86
C GLY A 109 -20.72 -35.47 33.53
N GLU A 110 -21.92 -35.41 32.96
CA GLU A 110 -23.11 -36.08 33.48
C GLU A 110 -23.08 -37.61 33.33
N THR A 111 -22.46 -38.11 32.26
CA THR A 111 -22.37 -39.56 31.97
C THR A 111 -21.04 -40.18 32.36
N ASN A 112 -20.20 -39.45 33.10
CA ASN A 112 -18.90 -39.95 33.55
C ASN A 112 -19.14 -41.25 34.35
N PRO A 113 -18.55 -42.39 33.96
CA PRO A 113 -18.69 -43.65 34.66
C PRO A 113 -18.40 -43.55 36.17
N GLU A 114 -17.49 -42.66 36.57
CA GLU A 114 -17.17 -42.39 37.97
C GLU A 114 -18.33 -41.70 38.71
N MET A 115 -19.00 -40.73 38.07
CA MET A 115 -20.20 -40.08 38.62
C MET A 115 -21.37 -41.07 38.69
N ILE A 116 -21.56 -41.90 37.67
CA ILE A 116 -22.58 -42.96 37.66
C ILE A 116 -22.31 -43.96 38.79
N TRP A 117 -21.06 -44.34 39.02
CA TRP A 117 -20.68 -45.25 40.11
C TRP A 117 -20.94 -44.64 41.48
N VAL A 118 -20.59 -43.36 41.70
CA VAL A 118 -20.89 -42.64 42.94
C VAL A 118 -22.39 -42.53 43.18
N LEU A 119 -23.18 -42.20 42.14
CA LEU A 119 -24.64 -42.16 42.24
C LEU A 119 -25.22 -43.53 42.60
N LEU A 120 -24.72 -44.61 41.98
CA LEU A 120 -25.13 -45.97 42.27
C LEU A 120 -24.81 -46.37 43.71
N GLN A 121 -23.60 -46.07 44.19
CA GLN A 121 -23.20 -46.37 45.57
C GLN A 121 -24.02 -45.57 46.58
N THR A 122 -24.33 -44.31 46.27
CA THR A 122 -25.19 -43.47 47.12
C THR A 122 -26.60 -44.05 47.21
N ALA A 123 -27.19 -44.41 46.07
CA ALA A 123 -28.52 -45.04 46.03
C ALA A 123 -28.55 -46.39 46.77
N ALA A 124 -27.51 -47.22 46.63
CA ALA A 124 -27.40 -48.47 47.38
C ALA A 124 -27.32 -48.23 48.90
N SER A 125 -26.54 -47.24 49.32
CA SER A 125 -26.39 -46.88 50.74
C SER A 125 -27.67 -46.29 51.34
N GLU A 126 -28.44 -45.52 50.56
CA GLU A 126 -29.76 -45.02 50.96
C GLU A 126 -30.78 -46.15 51.11
N LEU A 127 -30.77 -47.12 50.20
CA LEU A 127 -31.64 -48.30 50.28
C LEU A 127 -31.34 -49.09 51.56
N GLU A 128 -30.07 -49.39 51.83
CA GLU A 128 -29.65 -50.10 53.05
C GLU A 128 -30.13 -49.38 54.31
N ARG A 129 -29.94 -48.06 54.38
CA ARG A 129 -30.41 -47.22 55.48
C ARG A 129 -31.93 -47.16 55.64
N SER A 130 -32.67 -47.30 54.55
CA SER A 130 -34.14 -47.31 54.58
C SER A 130 -34.73 -48.67 54.97
N THR A 131 -33.93 -49.73 54.85
CA THR A 131 -34.31 -51.11 55.20
C THR A 131 -33.87 -51.54 56.60
N GLU A 132 -33.04 -50.74 57.29
CA GLU A 132 -32.77 -50.83 58.74
C GLU A 132 -33.83 -50.07 59.55
#